data_AF-A0A858RGY4-F1
#
_entry.id   AF-A0A858RGY4-F1
#
_cell.length_a   1.000
_cell.length_b   1.000
_cell.length_c   1.000
_cell.angle_alpha   90.00
_cell.angle_beta   90.00
_cell.angle_gamma   90.00
#
_symmetry.space_group_name_H-M   'P 1'
#
loop_
_entity.id
_entity.type
_entity.pdbx_description
1 polymer ?
#
loop_
_entity_poly.entity_id
_entity_poly.type
_entity_poly.pdbx_seq_one_letter_code
_entity_poly.pdbx_strand_id
1 'polypeptide(L)'
;MSLEAMRKDHTAISGIQLAAEEPIRLLLREEYGDLKPGKIILSDGSHVSVDGLSDDGLTIVEVFCRQGSLLDGQKKKVARDILKLAMLKAEDPERRAVFCYANTKLEGHLKGGSWFAKAATHFQVELKNLQHALPKELKEDLEAAQRLQATNRGQRKFRKGVR
;
A
#
# COMPACT_ATOMS: atom_id res chain seq x y z
N MET A 1 -18.18 -22.48 -0.15
CA MET A 1 -18.94 -21.27 0.24
C MET A 1 -19.48 -20.59 -1.00
N SER A 2 -20.70 -20.03 -0.97
CA SER A 2 -21.27 -19.34 -2.12
C SER A 2 -20.65 -17.95 -2.32
N LEU A 3 -20.64 -17.45 -3.56
CA LEU A 3 -20.19 -16.09 -3.93
C LEU A 3 -20.92 -14.98 -3.16
N GLU A 4 -22.15 -15.24 -2.69
CA GLU A 4 -22.90 -14.31 -1.83
C GLU A 4 -22.37 -14.26 -0.39
N ALA A 5 -21.86 -15.36 0.15
CA ALA A 5 -21.29 -15.40 1.49
C ALA A 5 -19.96 -14.62 1.56
N MET A 6 -19.09 -14.77 0.55
CA MET A 6 -17.84 -14.01 0.43
C MET A 6 -18.05 -12.49 0.24
N ARG A 7 -19.20 -12.06 -0.31
CA ARG A 7 -19.54 -10.64 -0.48
C ARG A 7 -19.94 -9.96 0.84
N LYS A 8 -20.53 -10.68 1.79
CA LYS A 8 -21.00 -10.12 3.07
C LYS A 8 -19.91 -10.08 4.14
N ASP A 9 -18.87 -10.88 4.00
CA ASP A 9 -17.77 -10.96 4.97
C ASP A 9 -16.65 -9.95 4.66
N HIS A 10 -16.73 -8.78 5.29
CA HIS A 10 -15.73 -7.71 5.16
C HIS A 10 -14.32 -8.16 5.58
N THR A 11 -14.24 -9.12 6.51
CA THR A 11 -13.00 -9.67 7.07
C THR A 11 -12.26 -10.54 6.05
N ALA A 12 -12.99 -11.30 5.23
CA ALA A 12 -12.42 -12.07 4.12
C ALA A 12 -11.84 -11.17 3.02
N ILE A 13 -12.45 -10.00 2.77
CA ILE A 13 -12.04 -9.06 1.73
C ILE A 13 -10.82 -8.22 2.13
N SER A 14 -10.70 -7.84 3.40
CA SER A 14 -9.43 -7.31 3.94
C SER A 14 -8.34 -8.39 3.97
N GLY A 15 -8.74 -9.65 4.19
CA GLY A 15 -7.85 -10.81 4.19
C GLY A 15 -7.10 -10.99 2.88
N ILE A 16 -7.72 -10.76 1.71
CA ILE A 16 -7.04 -10.90 0.41
C ILE A 16 -6.01 -9.79 0.17
N GLN A 17 -6.25 -8.58 0.69
CA GLN A 17 -5.29 -7.49 0.59
C GLN A 17 -4.10 -7.69 1.54
N LEU A 18 -4.36 -8.14 2.78
CA LEU A 18 -3.33 -8.55 3.73
C LEU A 18 -2.53 -9.76 3.22
N ALA A 19 -3.21 -10.73 2.60
CA ALA A 19 -2.58 -11.91 2.00
C ALA A 19 -1.72 -11.58 0.78
N ALA A 20 -1.94 -10.43 0.13
CA ALA A 20 -1.06 -9.95 -0.94
C ALA A 20 0.22 -9.30 -0.39
N GLU A 21 0.19 -8.72 0.82
CA GLU A 21 1.33 -8.01 1.39
C GLU A 21 2.53 -8.92 1.67
N GLU A 22 2.31 -10.16 2.11
CA GLU A 22 3.38 -11.12 2.38
C GLU A 22 4.14 -11.53 1.10
N PRO A 23 3.48 -11.98 0.02
CA PRO A 23 4.14 -12.18 -1.27
C PRO A 23 4.92 -10.96 -1.76
N ILE A 24 4.40 -9.75 -1.53
CA ILE A 24 5.08 -8.52 -1.93
C ILE A 24 6.34 -8.27 -1.11
N ARG A 25 6.31 -8.49 0.22
CA ARG A 25 7.50 -8.42 1.06
C ARG A 25 8.57 -9.44 0.64
N LEU A 26 8.15 -10.65 0.24
CA LEU A 26 9.08 -11.66 -0.29
C LEU A 26 9.78 -11.19 -1.58
N LEU A 27 9.07 -10.49 -2.47
CA LEU A 27 9.68 -9.90 -3.68
C LEU A 27 10.71 -8.80 -3.36
N LEU A 28 10.63 -8.18 -2.19
CA LEU A 28 11.54 -7.13 -1.74
C LEU A 28 12.76 -7.68 -0.99
N ARG A 29 12.73 -8.96 -0.61
CA ARG A 29 13.72 -9.58 0.29
C ARG A 29 15.15 -9.48 -0.22
N GLU A 30 15.35 -9.68 -1.52
CA GLU A 30 16.69 -9.68 -2.12
C GLU A 30 17.39 -8.32 -1.96
N GLU A 31 16.64 -7.22 -2.04
CA GLU A 31 17.21 -5.87 -1.98
C GLU A 31 17.17 -5.25 -0.58
N TYR A 32 16.14 -5.58 0.20
CA TYR A 32 15.84 -4.90 1.47
C TYR A 32 15.94 -5.82 2.70
N GLY A 33 16.29 -7.09 2.50
CA GLY A 33 16.35 -8.09 3.56
C GLY A 33 14.96 -8.55 4.04
N ASP A 34 14.94 -9.25 5.16
CA ASP A 34 13.69 -9.74 5.73
C ASP A 34 12.84 -8.60 6.29
N LEU A 35 11.62 -8.45 5.76
CA LEU A 35 10.67 -7.42 6.15
C LEU A 35 9.44 -8.06 6.79
N LYS A 36 8.98 -7.48 7.90
CA LYS A 36 7.75 -7.90 8.60
C LYS A 36 6.86 -6.68 8.87
N PRO A 37 5.53 -6.83 8.94
CA PRO A 37 4.68 -5.75 9.45
C PRO A 37 5.19 -5.28 10.81
N GLY A 38 5.35 -3.96 10.95
CA GLY A 38 6.03 -3.38 12.10
C GLY A 38 5.27 -2.22 12.71
N LYS A 39 5.59 -1.91 13.97
CA LYS A 39 5.19 -0.68 14.63
C LYS A 39 6.43 0.05 15.10
N ILE A 40 6.52 1.32 14.73
CA ILE A 40 7.58 2.22 15.18
C ILE A 40 6.99 3.08 16.29
N ILE A 41 7.62 3.06 17.46
CA ILE A 41 7.28 3.93 18.57
C ILE A 41 8.01 5.25 18.37
N LEU A 42 7.27 6.35 18.38
CA LEU A 42 7.82 7.70 18.24
C LEU A 42 8.32 8.21 19.60
N SER A 43 9.09 9.29 19.58
CA SER A 43 9.68 9.88 20.80
C SER A 43 8.63 10.34 21.83
N ASP A 44 7.42 10.68 21.39
CA ASP A 44 6.30 11.08 22.25
C ASP A 44 5.47 9.88 22.76
N GLY A 45 5.88 8.65 22.48
CA GLY A 45 5.20 7.42 22.85
C GLY A 45 4.02 7.04 21.96
N SER A 46 3.67 7.86 20.97
CA SER A 46 2.73 7.46 19.92
C SER A 46 3.38 6.42 18.99
N HIS A 47 2.61 5.84 18.06
CA HIS A 47 3.14 4.82 17.16
C HIS A 47 2.61 4.92 15.74
N VAL A 48 3.43 4.45 14.80
CA VAL A 48 3.10 4.34 13.39
C VAL A 48 3.29 2.89 12.94
N SER A 49 2.26 2.33 12.31
CA SER A 49 2.37 1.02 11.66
C SER A 49 2.87 1.17 10.22
N VAL A 50 3.77 0.26 9.84
CA VAL A 50 4.32 0.13 8.49
C VAL A 50 4.08 -1.28 7.95
N ASP A 51 3.94 -1.39 6.62
CA ASP A 51 3.64 -2.65 5.95
C ASP A 51 4.87 -3.58 5.94
N GLY A 52 6.08 -3.01 5.98
CA GLY A 52 7.34 -3.73 6.15
C GLY A 52 8.35 -2.95 7.00
N LEU A 53 9.01 -3.66 7.91
CA LEU A 53 10.06 -3.18 8.79
C LEU A 53 11.16 -4.25 8.84
N SER A 54 12.42 -3.85 8.66
CA SER A 54 13.57 -4.75 8.84
C SER A 54 13.85 -5.01 10.32
N ASP A 55 14.54 -6.10 10.63
CA ASP A 55 14.83 -6.50 12.02
C ASP A 55 15.70 -5.47 12.77
N ASP A 56 16.53 -4.69 12.07
CA ASP A 56 17.31 -3.57 12.62
C ASP A 56 16.51 -2.24 12.73
N GLY A 57 15.28 -2.21 12.22
CA GLY A 57 14.40 -1.04 12.24
C GLY A 57 14.77 0.08 11.26
N LEU A 58 15.80 -0.10 10.42
CA LEU A 58 16.30 0.94 9.51
C LEU A 58 15.60 0.97 8.16
N THR A 59 15.06 -0.14 7.67
CA THR A 59 14.30 -0.16 6.42
C THR A 59 12.81 -0.20 6.70
N ILE A 60 12.09 0.79 6.16
CA ILE A 60 10.64 0.95 6.33
C ILE A 60 9.94 0.96 4.97
N VAL A 61 8.83 0.24 4.87
CA VAL A 61 8.12 0.02 3.61
C VAL A 61 6.62 0.26 3.76
N GLU A 62 6.05 0.98 2.81
CA GLU A 62 4.61 1.01 2.55
C GLU A 62 4.32 0.41 1.17
N VAL A 63 3.22 -0.35 1.07
CA VAL A 63 2.88 -1.13 -0.12
C VAL A 63 1.55 -0.66 -0.72
N PHE A 64 1.58 -0.34 -2.02
CA PHE A 64 0.39 0.01 -2.80
C PHE A 64 0.24 -0.88 -4.04
N CYS A 65 -0.58 -1.93 -3.94
CA CYS A 65 -0.75 -2.91 -5.02
C CYS A 65 -2.16 -2.97 -5.62
N ARG A 66 -2.92 -1.87 -5.50
CA ARG A 66 -4.20 -1.76 -6.21
C ARG A 66 -3.99 -1.69 -7.71
N GLN A 67 -4.90 -2.29 -8.49
CA GLN A 67 -4.83 -2.32 -9.95
C GLN A 67 -5.82 -1.33 -10.57
N GLY A 68 -5.54 -0.88 -11.79
CA GLY A 68 -6.40 0.02 -12.54
C GLY A 68 -6.38 1.48 -12.09
N SER A 69 -7.36 2.26 -12.57
CA SER A 69 -7.40 3.72 -12.39
C SER A 69 -7.53 4.15 -10.92
N LEU A 70 -6.83 5.22 -10.58
CA LEU A 70 -6.83 5.80 -9.24
C LEU A 70 -8.06 6.69 -9.02
N LEU A 71 -8.95 6.25 -8.13
CA LEU A 71 -9.95 7.13 -7.54
C LEU A 71 -9.28 8.14 -6.59
N ASP A 72 -9.92 9.28 -6.33
CA ASP A 72 -9.37 10.33 -5.46
C ASP A 72 -8.96 9.83 -4.07
N GLY A 73 -9.74 8.94 -3.48
CA GLY A 73 -9.39 8.32 -2.20
C GLY A 73 -8.08 7.51 -2.26
N GLN A 74 -7.75 6.94 -3.43
CA GLN A 74 -6.50 6.20 -3.63
C GLN A 74 -5.31 7.14 -3.80
N LYS A 75 -5.48 8.25 -4.54
CA LYS A 75 -4.46 9.31 -4.62
C LYS A 75 -4.13 9.86 -3.24
N LYS A 76 -5.16 10.08 -2.40
CA LYS A 76 -4.98 10.50 -1.00
C LYS A 76 -4.26 9.44 -0.16
N LYS A 77 -4.49 8.14 -0.40
CA LYS A 77 -3.74 7.06 0.26
C LYS A 77 -2.26 7.12 -0.12
N VAL A 78 -1.93 7.20 -1.42
CA VAL A 78 -0.54 7.32 -1.88
C VAL A 78 0.15 8.52 -1.24
N ALA A 79 -0.50 9.70 -1.26
CA ALA A 79 0.02 10.90 -0.62
C ALA A 79 0.32 10.69 0.88
N ARG A 80 -0.63 10.10 1.61
CA ARG A 80 -0.48 9.86 3.05
C ARG A 80 0.62 8.86 3.35
N ASP A 81 0.74 7.80 2.56
CA ASP A 81 1.74 6.77 2.78
C ASP A 81 3.16 7.33 2.50
N ILE A 82 3.34 8.16 1.46
CA ILE A 82 4.58 8.91 1.22
C ILE A 82 4.88 9.87 2.39
N LEU A 83 3.89 10.62 2.88
CA LEU A 83 4.09 11.54 4.01
C LEU A 83 4.42 10.79 5.31
N LYS A 84 3.85 9.60 5.51
CA LYS A 84 4.17 8.73 6.65
C LYS A 84 5.65 8.34 6.62
N LEU A 85 6.12 7.85 5.48
CA LEU A 85 7.52 7.49 5.26
C LEU A 85 8.46 8.68 5.44
N ALA A 86 8.09 9.84 4.89
CA ALA A 86 8.85 11.09 5.03
C ALA A 86 9.00 11.51 6.50
N MET A 87 7.91 11.45 7.28
CA MET A 87 7.93 11.79 8.71
C MET A 87 8.86 10.85 9.48
N LEU A 88 8.73 9.53 9.26
CA LEU A 88 9.57 8.54 9.92
C LEU A 88 11.05 8.69 9.58
N LYS A 89 11.38 9.06 8.34
CA LYS A 89 12.77 9.39 7.94
C LYS A 89 13.26 10.71 8.52
N ALA A 90 12.37 11.67 8.74
CA ALA A 90 12.75 12.92 9.41
C ALA A 90 13.10 12.71 10.89
N GLU A 91 12.46 11.76 11.56
CA GLU A 91 12.82 11.38 12.94
C GLU A 91 14.15 10.61 13.02
N ASP A 92 14.45 9.81 12.00
CA ASP A 92 15.68 9.03 11.92
C ASP A 92 16.21 9.04 10.47
N PRO A 93 17.15 9.95 10.17
CA PRO A 93 17.67 10.14 8.81
C PRO A 93 18.35 8.90 8.23
N GLU A 94 18.85 7.99 9.06
CA GLU A 94 19.49 6.74 8.64
C GLU A 94 18.47 5.74 8.07
N ARG A 95 17.16 5.95 8.33
CA ARG A 95 16.14 5.08 7.77
C ARG A 95 16.10 5.13 6.25
N ARG A 96 16.08 3.95 5.63
CA ARG A 96 15.77 3.76 4.22
C ARG A 96 14.26 3.64 4.06
N ALA A 97 13.64 4.67 3.48
CA ALA A 97 12.20 4.75 3.34
C ALA A 97 11.76 4.36 1.92
N VAL A 98 10.92 3.35 1.78
CA VAL A 98 10.55 2.76 0.49
C VAL A 98 9.03 2.74 0.30
N PHE A 99 8.55 3.38 -0.76
CA PHE A 99 7.19 3.24 -1.22
C PHE A 99 7.15 2.27 -2.40
N CYS A 100 6.67 1.06 -2.12
CA CYS A 100 6.52 0.01 -3.12
C CYS A 100 5.14 0.09 -3.76
N TYR A 101 5.08 0.04 -5.08
CA TYR A 101 3.82 0.07 -5.79
C TYR A 101 3.77 -0.89 -6.96
N ALA A 102 2.58 -1.39 -7.24
CA ALA A 102 2.28 -2.12 -8.45
C ALA A 102 0.97 -1.62 -9.02
N ASN A 103 1.07 -0.60 -9.86
CA ASN A 103 -0.06 -0.05 -10.59
C ASN A 103 0.45 0.76 -11.78
N THR A 104 0.16 0.30 -13.00
CA THR A 104 0.57 0.98 -14.25
C THR A 104 0.00 2.39 -14.39
N LYS A 105 -1.16 2.68 -13.82
CA LYS A 105 -1.80 4.01 -13.85
C LYS A 105 -1.26 4.96 -12.78
N LEU A 106 -0.62 4.43 -11.72
CA LEU A 106 0.05 5.24 -10.70
C LEU A 106 1.40 5.77 -11.17
N GLU A 107 2.05 5.04 -12.07
CA GLU A 107 3.38 5.38 -12.56
C GLU A 107 3.49 6.80 -13.13
N GLY A 108 2.48 7.26 -13.88
CA GLY A 108 2.42 8.64 -14.39
C GLY A 108 2.29 9.71 -13.31
N HIS A 109 1.80 9.35 -12.12
CA HIS A 109 1.75 10.25 -10.97
C HIS A 109 3.00 10.18 -10.09
N LEU A 110 3.85 9.17 -10.25
CA LEU A 110 5.07 8.96 -9.46
C LEU A 110 6.36 9.30 -10.22
N LYS A 111 6.24 9.81 -11.45
CA LYS A 111 7.37 10.20 -12.29
C LYS A 111 7.28 11.66 -12.75
N GLY A 112 8.39 12.17 -13.26
CA GLY A 112 8.48 13.49 -13.87
C GLY A 112 8.21 14.63 -12.86
N GLY A 113 7.53 15.68 -13.32
CA GLY A 113 7.27 16.88 -12.52
C GLY A 113 6.06 16.81 -11.57
N SER A 114 5.48 15.62 -11.35
CA SER A 114 4.30 15.48 -10.50
C SER A 114 4.58 15.84 -9.05
N TRP A 115 3.53 16.20 -8.29
CA TRP A 115 3.68 16.48 -6.86
C TRP A 115 4.18 15.27 -6.06
N PHE A 116 3.68 14.04 -6.33
CA PHE A 116 4.17 12.86 -5.60
C PHE A 116 5.64 12.56 -5.93
N ALA A 117 6.06 12.68 -7.19
CA ALA A 117 7.45 12.46 -7.59
C ALA A 117 8.39 13.47 -6.90
N LYS A 118 7.98 14.75 -6.89
CA LYS A 118 8.72 15.81 -6.19
C LYS A 118 8.78 15.56 -4.67
N ALA A 119 7.66 15.19 -4.04
CA ALA A 119 7.61 14.90 -2.62
C ALA A 119 8.50 13.71 -2.27
N ALA A 120 8.39 12.60 -2.99
CA ALA A 120 9.22 11.42 -2.77
C ALA A 120 10.71 11.74 -2.93
N THR A 121 11.09 12.49 -3.98
CA THR A 121 12.48 12.92 -4.17
C THR A 121 12.96 13.84 -3.04
N HIS A 122 12.15 14.84 -2.67
CA HIS A 122 12.50 15.82 -1.64
C HIS A 122 12.69 15.18 -0.26
N PHE A 123 11.82 14.24 0.10
CA PHE A 123 11.88 13.52 1.37
C PHE A 123 12.72 12.24 1.30
N GLN A 124 13.44 12.01 0.19
CA GLN A 124 14.29 10.83 -0.02
C GLN A 124 13.54 9.50 0.23
N VAL A 125 12.29 9.43 -0.22
CA VAL A 125 11.47 8.21 -0.26
C VAL A 125 11.71 7.51 -1.59
N GLU A 126 12.24 6.30 -1.53
CA GLU A 126 12.50 5.46 -2.69
C GLU A 126 11.19 4.96 -3.30
N LEU A 127 11.05 5.08 -4.62
CA LEU A 127 9.88 4.60 -5.34
C LEU A 127 10.21 3.29 -6.04
N LYS A 128 9.65 2.17 -5.56
CA LYS A 128 9.89 0.84 -6.12
C LYS A 128 8.69 0.33 -6.91
N ASN A 129 8.82 0.25 -8.23
CA ASN A 129 7.80 -0.34 -9.10
C ASN A 129 7.94 -1.87 -9.13
N LEU A 130 6.91 -2.58 -8.69
CA LEU A 130 6.82 -4.04 -8.67
C LEU A 130 5.85 -4.60 -9.72
N GLN A 131 5.35 -3.78 -10.63
CA GLN A 131 4.34 -4.19 -11.61
C GLN A 131 4.74 -5.44 -12.41
N HIS A 132 6.01 -5.57 -12.75
CA HIS A 132 6.53 -6.69 -13.53
C HIS A 132 6.94 -7.90 -12.67
N ALA A 133 7.22 -7.68 -11.38
CA ALA A 133 7.63 -8.73 -10.45
C ALA A 133 6.44 -9.50 -9.84
N LEU A 134 5.25 -8.89 -9.83
CA LEU A 134 4.03 -9.55 -9.34
C LEU A 134 3.63 -10.75 -10.23
N PRO A 135 3.49 -11.96 -9.64
CA PRO A 135 2.94 -13.12 -10.33
C PRO A 135 1.55 -12.83 -10.92
N LYS A 136 1.22 -13.52 -12.01
CA LYS A 136 -0.05 -13.30 -12.72
C LYS A 136 -1.24 -13.64 -11.84
N GLU A 137 -1.14 -14.74 -11.11
CA GLU A 137 -2.16 -15.26 -10.20
C GLU A 137 -2.46 -14.23 -9.11
N LEU A 138 -1.41 -13.63 -8.52
CA LEU A 138 -1.56 -12.60 -7.50
C LEU A 138 -2.23 -11.33 -8.04
N LYS A 139 -1.96 -10.95 -9.31
CA LYS A 139 -2.65 -9.82 -9.96
C LYS A 139 -4.14 -10.12 -10.13
N GLU A 140 -4.49 -11.33 -10.56
CA GLU A 140 -5.87 -11.75 -10.77
C GLU A 140 -6.66 -11.77 -9.45
N ASP A 141 -6.06 -12.27 -8.37
CA ASP A 141 -6.63 -12.25 -7.02
C ASP A 141 -6.85 -10.82 -6.51
N LEU A 142 -5.85 -9.95 -6.69
CA LEU A 142 -5.94 -8.54 -6.34
C LEU A 142 -7.08 -7.86 -7.09
N GLU A 143 -7.25 -8.10 -8.38
CA GLU A 143 -8.35 -7.55 -9.17
C GLU A 143 -9.71 -8.09 -8.73
N ALA A 144 -9.81 -9.40 -8.45
CA ALA A 144 -11.04 -10.03 -7.97
C ALA A 144 -11.48 -9.43 -6.63
N ALA A 145 -10.56 -9.28 -5.67
CA ALA A 145 -10.84 -8.64 -4.39
C ALA A 145 -11.30 -7.18 -4.56
N GLN A 146 -10.69 -6.45 -5.49
CA GLN A 146 -11.04 -5.06 -5.75
C GLN A 146 -12.43 -4.90 -6.37
N ARG A 147 -12.83 -5.80 -7.28
CA ARG A 147 -14.20 -5.85 -7.83
C ARG A 147 -15.24 -6.08 -6.74
N LEU A 148 -14.96 -7.00 -5.80
CA LEU A 148 -15.84 -7.25 -4.65
C LEU A 148 -15.98 -6.00 -3.75
N GLN A 149 -14.89 -5.28 -3.48
CA GLN A 149 -14.92 -4.05 -2.71
C GLN A 149 -15.72 -2.93 -3.38
N ALA A 150 -15.63 -2.78 -4.70
CA ALA A 150 -16.37 -1.77 -5.45
C ALA A 150 -17.88 -2.01 -5.35
N THR A 151 -18.32 -3.25 -5.54
CA THR A 151 -19.73 -3.67 -5.41
C THR A 151 -20.27 -3.38 -4.01
N ASN A 152 -19.51 -3.72 -2.97
CA ASN A 152 -19.92 -3.49 -1.58
C ASN A 152 -19.99 -2.00 -1.23
N ARG A 153 -19.09 -1.16 -1.76
CA ARG A 153 -19.14 0.31 -1.58
C ARG A 153 -20.34 0.93 -2.29
N GLY A 154 -20.72 0.44 -3.47
CA GLY A 154 -21.90 0.88 -4.21
C GLY A 154 -23.20 0.62 -3.42
N GLN A 155 -23.36 -0.58 -2.89
CA GLN A 155 -24.52 -0.94 -2.05
C GLN A 155 -24.59 -0.10 -0.76
N ARG A 156 -23.44 0.21 -0.16
CA ARG A 156 -23.36 1.02 1.07
C ARG A 156 -23.66 2.49 0.82
N LYS A 157 -23.30 3.04 -0.35
CA LYS A 157 -23.71 4.39 -0.78
C LYS A 157 -25.21 4.46 -1.07
N PHE A 158 -25.77 3.44 -1.76
CA PHE A 158 -27.20 3.36 -2.01
C PHE A 158 -28.01 3.35 -0.70
N ARG A 159 -27.60 2.52 0.28
CA ARG A 159 -28.23 2.48 1.62
C ARG A 159 -28.11 3.78 2.42
N LYS A 160 -27.12 4.63 2.15
CA LYS A 160 -26.94 5.94 2.82
C LYS A 160 -27.60 7.10 2.07
N GLY A 161 -27.94 6.91 0.80
CA GLY A 161 -28.59 7.91 -0.05
C GLY A 161 -30.12 7.83 -0.07
N VAL A 162 -30.70 6.84 0.61
CA VAL A 162 -32.13 6.80 0.92
C VAL A 162 -32.32 7.46 2.29
N ARG A 163 -32.45 8.79 2.28
CA ARG A 163 -33.04 9.60 3.35
C ARG A 163 -33.81 10.73 2.71
#